data_AF-A0A838WG61-F1
#
_entry.id   AF-A0A838WG61-F1
#
_cell.length_a   1.000
_cell.length_b   1.000
_cell.length_c   1.000
_cell.angle_alpha   90.00
_cell.angle_beta   90.00
_cell.angle_gamma   90.00
#
_symmetry.space_group_name_H-M   'P 1'
#
loop_
_entity.id
_entity.type
_entity.pdbx_description
1 polymer ?
#
loop_
_entity_poly.entity_id
_entity_poly.type
_entity_poly.pdbx_seq_one_letter_code
_entity_poly.pdbx_strand_id
1 'polypeptide(L)' 'LLPRRWVVERTFAWLGRCRRNSKEYERLSTSSQAHLQISAIHRMLKRLKPSNTYPPFRYRVAA' A
#
# COMPACT_ATOMS: atom_id res chain seq x y z
N LEU A 1 -12.16 -11.85 -21.80
CA LEU A 1 -11.85 -11.54 -20.39
C LEU A 1 -10.48 -12.12 -20.04
N LEU A 2 -9.53 -11.32 -19.55
CA LEU A 2 -8.19 -11.82 -19.18
C LEU A 2 -8.27 -12.65 -17.89
N PRO A 3 -7.98 -13.96 -17.91
CA PRO A 3 -7.96 -14.76 -16.70
C PRO A 3 -6.91 -14.19 -15.73
N ARG A 4 -7.26 -14.07 -14.44
CA ARG A 4 -6.38 -13.61 -13.35
C ARG A 4 -5.97 -12.12 -13.37
N ARG A 5 -6.62 -11.27 -14.18
CA ARG A 5 -6.42 -9.80 -14.13
C ARG A 5 -6.49 -9.23 -12.71
N TRP A 6 -7.37 -9.78 -11.87
CA TRP A 6 -7.52 -9.38 -10.47
C TRP A 6 -6.24 -9.50 -9.65
N VAL A 7 -5.31 -10.40 -10.00
CA VAL A 7 -4.05 -10.59 -9.25
C VAL A 7 -3.16 -9.36 -9.39
N VAL A 8 -3.08 -8.82 -10.62
CA VAL A 8 -2.29 -7.63 -10.94
C VAL A 8 -2.94 -6.39 -10.33
N GLU A 9 -4.25 -6.21 -10.52
CA GLU A 9 -5.00 -5.08 -9.95
C GLU A 9 -4.91 -5.04 -8.43
N ARG A 10 -4.97 -6.21 -7.78
CA ARG A 10 -4.82 -6.33 -6.33
C ARG A 10 -3.43 -5.87 -5.88
N THR A 11 -2.39 -6.11 -6.68
CA THR A 11 -1.04 -5.62 -6.40
C THR A 11 -0.98 -4.10 -6.40
N PHE A 12 -1.60 -3.46 -7.41
CA PHE A 12 -1.72 -2.00 -7.45
C PHE A 12 -2.56 -1.44 -6.30
N ALA A 13 -3.70 -2.05 -5.97
CA ALA A 13 -4.53 -1.64 -4.83
C ALA A 13 -3.76 -1.69 -3.51
N TRP A 14 -2.88 -2.68 -3.34
CA TRP A 14 -2.05 -2.79 -2.15
C TRP A 14 -0.93 -1.75 -2.08
N LEU A 15 -0.31 -1.42 -3.22
CA LEU A 15 0.68 -0.34 -3.31
C LEU A 15 0.07 1.04 -3.08
N GLY A 16 -1.19 1.24 -3.48
CA GLY A 16 -1.95 2.47 -3.25
C GLY A 16 -2.23 2.79 -1.78
N ARG A 17 -2.04 1.84 -0.85
CA ARG A 17 -2.11 2.12 0.60
C ARG A 17 -0.92 2.94 1.10
N CYS A 18 0.19 2.96 0.39
CA CYS A 18 1.31 3.85 0.67
C CYS A 18 1.06 5.16 -0.06
N ARG A 19 0.71 6.23 0.69
CA ARG A 19 0.37 7.55 0.12
C ARG A 19 1.42 8.10 -0.85
N ARG A 20 2.70 7.78 -0.64
CA ARG A 20 3.80 8.25 -1.48
C ARG A 20 3.78 7.66 -2.90
N ASN A 21 3.14 6.51 -3.12
CA ASN A 21 2.93 5.94 -4.46
C ASN A 21 1.74 6.57 -5.19
N SER A 22 1.00 7.50 -4.57
CA SER A 22 -0.19 8.09 -5.19
C SER A 22 0.14 8.99 -6.38
N LYS A 23 1.33 9.59 -6.38
CA LYS A 23 1.85 10.41 -7.47
C LYS A 23 3.35 10.22 -7.53
N GLU A 24 3.92 10.44 -8.69
CA GLU A 24 5.36 10.44 -8.84
C GLU A 24 5.92 11.75 -8.30
N TYR A 25 6.50 11.69 -7.10
CA TYR A 25 7.13 12.85 -6.44
C TYR A 25 8.65 12.89 -6.63
N GLU A 26 9.25 11.77 -7.00
CA GLU A 26 10.70 11.62 -7.00
C GLU A 26 11.29 12.11 -8.33
N ARG A 27 12.47 12.75 -8.25
CA ARG A 27 13.14 13.31 -9.43
C ARG A 27 13.75 12.26 -10.34
N LEU A 28 14.15 11.12 -9.78
CA LEU A 28 14.75 10.01 -10.52
C LEU A 28 13.83 8.80 -10.46
N SER A 29 13.72 8.10 -11.59
CA SER A 29 12.97 6.84 -11.69
C SER A 29 13.50 5.76 -10.75
N THR A 30 14.80 5.75 -10.46
CA THR A 30 15.44 4.83 -9.52
C THR A 30 14.91 5.01 -8.09
N SER A 31 14.70 6.26 -7.66
CA SER A 31 14.13 6.57 -6.35
C SER A 31 12.69 6.08 -6.25
N SER A 32 11.88 6.27 -7.29
CA SER A 32 10.50 5.79 -7.34
C SER A 32 10.41 4.27 -7.32
N GLN A 33 11.28 3.61 -8.08
CA GLN A 33 11.40 2.15 -8.07
C GLN A 33 11.76 1.64 -6.67
N ALA A 34 12.71 2.28 -5.98
CA ALA A 34 13.04 1.95 -4.60
C ALA A 34 11.83 2.12 -3.69
N HIS A 35 10.99 3.15 -3.89
CA HIS A 35 9.80 3.34 -3.08
C HIS A 35 8.73 2.26 -3.28
N LEU A 36 8.57 1.77 -4.52
CA LEU A 36 7.71 0.62 -4.82
C LEU A 36 8.23 -0.65 -4.14
N GLN A 37 9.54 -0.90 -4.18
CA GLN A 37 10.17 -2.03 -3.51
C GLN A 37 9.99 -1.98 -1.98
N ILE A 38 10.24 -0.82 -1.37
CA ILE A 38 10.01 -0.59 0.07
C ILE A 38 8.55 -0.85 0.44
N SER A 39 7.60 -0.39 -0.38
CA SER A 39 6.17 -0.62 -0.16
C SER A 39 5.80 -2.11 -0.21
N ALA A 40 6.41 -2.87 -1.12
CA ALA A 40 6.24 -4.31 -1.20
C ALA A 40 6.83 -5.02 0.03
N ILE A 41 8.04 -4.67 0.46
CA ILE A 41 8.70 -5.22 1.65
C ILE A 41 7.86 -4.96 2.90
N HIS A 42 7.43 -3.70 3.12
CA HIS A 42 6.56 -3.32 4.24
C HIS A 42 5.31 -4.20 4.33
N ARG A 43 4.75 -4.52 3.16
CA ARG A 43 3.58 -5.37 3.07
C ARG A 43 3.89 -6.85 3.34
N MET A 44 5.03 -7.36 2.91
CA MET A 44 5.49 -8.70 3.26
C MET A 44 5.73 -8.82 4.78
N LEU A 45 6.33 -7.80 5.40
CA LEU A 45 6.54 -7.74 6.86
C LEU A 45 5.20 -7.77 7.63
N LYS A 46 4.20 -7.00 7.19
CA LYS A 46 2.85 -7.04 7.78
C LYS A 46 2.14 -8.39 7.64
N ARG A 47 2.48 -9.18 6.61
CA ARG A 47 1.97 -10.54 6.44
C ARG A 47 2.69 -11.54 7.33
N LEU A 48 4.00 -11.36 7.51
CA LEU A 48 4.82 -12.21 8.37
C LEU A 48 4.40 -12.09 9.85
N LYS A 49 4.11 -10.86 10.31
CA LYS A 49 3.61 -10.60 11.66
C LYS A 49 2.45 -9.60 11.61
N PRO A 50 1.21 -10.07 11.40
CA PRO A 50 0.04 -9.19 11.41
C PRO A 50 -0.15 -8.59 12.81
N SER A 51 -0.32 -7.27 12.89
CA SER A 51 -0.75 -6.62 14.12
C SER A 51 -2.26 -6.77 14.27
N ASN A 52 -2.73 -7.38 15.35
CA ASN A 52 -4.15 -7.41 15.69
C ASN A 52 -4.62 -6.12 16.40
N THR A 53 -3.71 -5.18 16.63
CA THR A 53 -3.99 -3.88 17.22
C THR A 53 -4.50 -2.94 16.13
N TYR A 54 -5.82 -2.79 16.05
CA TYR A 54 -6.43 -1.75 15.23
C TYR A 54 -6.55 -0.47 16.06
N PRO A 55 -6.14 0.70 15.55
CA PRO A 55 -6.43 1.94 16.25
C PRO A 55 -7.96 2.07 16.38
N PRO A 56 -8.49 2.52 17.54
CA PRO A 56 -9.92 2.72 17.69
C PRO A 56 -10.41 3.74 16.65
N PHE A 57 -11.48 3.40 15.94
CA PHE A 57 -12.11 4.33 15.01
C PHE A 57 -12.73 5.48 15.80
N ARG A 58 -12.12 6.66 15.72
CA ARG A 58 -12.63 7.86 16.39
C ARG A 58 -13.74 8.47 15.54
N TYR A 59 -14.98 8.00 15.74
CA TYR A 59 -16.13 8.76 15.25
C TYR A 59 -16.22 10.07 16.05
N ARG A 60 -16.47 11.20 15.37
CA ARG A 60 -16.96 12.39 16.07
C ARG A 60 -18.40 12.05 16.45
N VAL A 61 -18.68 11.91 17.74
CA VAL A 61 -20.07 11.86 18.22
C VAL A 61 -20.70 13.18 17.78
N ALA A 62 -21.74 13.13 16.96
CA ALA A 62 -22.51 14.33 16.63
C ALA A 62 -23.13 14.87 17.92
N ALA A 63 -23.04 16.19 18.13
CA ALA A 63 -23.60 16.87 19.30
C ALA A 63 -25.13 16.95 19.20
#